data_AF-A0A7V3I3V9-F1
#
_entry.id   AF-A0A7V3I3V9-F1
#
_cell.length_a   1.000
_cell.length_b   1.000
_cell.length_c   1.000
_cell.angle_alpha   90.00
_cell.angle_beta   90.00
_cell.angle_gamma   90.00
#
_symmetry.space_group_name_H-M   'P 1'
#
loop_
_entity.id
_entity.type
_entity.pdbx_description
1 polymer ?
#
loop_
_entity_poly.entity_id
_entity_poly.type
_entity_poly.pdbx_seq_one_letter_code
_entity_poly.pdbx_strand_id
1 'polypeptide(L)'
;MYRRFLATLTVVLVLAASACAADGPRYFELTLLTTNDLHAHLVPFNHPDNLKGRCPLLENVGGAARRATIVNRIRAESTCPVLLLDSGDTTYGNSPLAKRFHGEPDIAVLNAMNYDAMAPGNHDFQWPAADTLRNIKDS
;
A
#
# COMPACT_ATOMS: atom_id res chain seq x y z
N MET A 1 20.87 -60.16 25.62
CA MET A 1 20.24 -59.78 24.33
C MET A 1 19.20 -58.65 24.47
N TYR A 2 18.29 -58.70 25.45
CA TYR A 2 17.20 -57.71 25.61
C TYR A 2 17.65 -56.24 25.80
N ARG A 3 18.71 -55.94 26.57
CA ARG A 3 19.16 -54.54 26.83
C ARG A 3 19.61 -53.78 25.58
N ARG A 4 20.21 -54.47 24.61
CA ARG A 4 20.64 -53.85 23.34
C ARG A 4 19.44 -53.59 22.43
N PHE A 5 18.49 -54.52 22.39
CA PHE A 5 17.23 -54.38 21.66
C PHE A 5 16.35 -53.24 22.18
N LEU A 6 16.21 -53.14 23.51
CA LEU A 6 15.51 -52.03 24.15
C LEU A 6 16.18 -50.69 23.85
N ALA A 7 17.50 -50.58 23.96
CA ALA A 7 18.22 -49.34 23.67
C ALA A 7 18.03 -48.87 22.21
N THR A 8 18.09 -49.80 21.24
CA THR A 8 17.82 -49.46 19.83
C THR A 8 16.36 -49.05 19.60
N LEU A 9 15.40 -49.70 20.24
CA LEU A 9 13.99 -49.36 20.11
C LEU A 9 13.70 -47.96 20.68
N THR A 10 14.31 -47.60 21.81
CA THR A 10 14.18 -46.26 22.39
C THR A 10 14.76 -45.18 21.48
N VAL A 11 15.93 -45.42 20.87
CA VAL A 11 16.55 -44.46 19.94
C VAL A 11 15.69 -44.25 18.69
N VAL A 12 15.11 -45.33 18.12
CA VAL A 12 14.20 -45.23 16.97
C VAL A 12 12.93 -44.45 17.32
N LEU A 13 12.35 -44.68 18.50
CA LEU A 13 11.16 -43.97 18.96
C LEU A 13 11.42 -42.47 19.20
N VAL A 14 12.59 -42.10 19.74
CA VAL A 14 12.97 -40.69 19.93
C VAL A 14 13.18 -39.97 18.59
N LEU A 15 13.85 -40.62 17.63
CA LEU A 15 14.05 -40.04 16.29
C LEU A 15 12.73 -39.88 15.52
N ALA A 16 11.82 -40.85 15.63
CA ALA A 16 10.49 -40.77 15.02
C ALA A 16 9.62 -39.67 15.66
N ALA A 17 9.68 -39.50 16.99
CA ALA A 17 8.97 -38.43 17.69
C ALA A 17 9.51 -37.03 17.31
N SER A 18 10.83 -36.90 17.10
CA SER A 18 11.45 -35.64 16.66
C SER A 18 11.11 -35.27 15.21
N ALA A 19 10.84 -36.26 14.35
CA ALA A 19 10.40 -36.05 12.97
C ALA A 19 8.90 -35.70 12.85
N CYS A 20 8.12 -35.98 13.91
CA CYS A 20 6.71 -35.62 14.02
C CYS A 20 6.46 -34.32 14.79
N ALA A 21 7.49 -33.55 15.14
CA ALA A 21 7.31 -32.21 15.66
C ALA A 21 6.64 -31.37 14.58
N ALA A 22 5.36 -31.02 14.77
CA ALA A 22 4.60 -30.20 13.85
C ALA A 22 5.28 -28.84 13.68
N ASP A 23 5.47 -28.40 12.43
CA ASP A 23 5.83 -27.02 12.14
C ASP A 23 4.79 -26.13 12.84
N GLY A 24 5.27 -25.26 13.73
CA GLY A 24 4.41 -24.29 14.42
C GLY A 24 3.66 -23.39 13.44
N PRO A 25 2.73 -22.54 13.92
CA PRO A 25 1.99 -21.63 13.05
C PRO A 25 2.94 -20.86 12.13
N ARG A 26 2.76 -21.02 10.81
CA ARG A 26 3.51 -20.27 9.82
C ARG A 26 2.83 -18.91 9.66
N TYR A 27 3.53 -17.86 10.09
CA TYR A 27 3.07 -16.49 9.92
C TYR A 27 3.49 -15.97 8.53
N PHE A 28 2.61 -15.21 7.90
CA PHE A 28 2.92 -14.46 6.69
C PHE A 28 3.03 -12.99 7.06
N GLU A 29 4.16 -12.38 6.73
CA GLU A 29 4.37 -10.94 6.91
C GLU A 29 4.06 -10.20 5.61
N LEU A 30 3.43 -9.05 5.75
CA LEU A 30 3.05 -8.17 4.65
C LEU A 30 3.27 -6.73 5.05
N THR A 31 3.92 -5.95 4.19
CA THR A 31 3.96 -4.49 4.31
C THR A 31 2.81 -3.90 3.53
N LEU A 32 1.94 -3.15 4.20
CA LEU A 32 0.83 -2.45 3.57
C LEU A 32 1.10 -0.95 3.57
N LEU A 33 1.20 -0.38 2.37
CA LEU A 33 1.25 1.06 2.13
C LEU A 33 -0.09 1.48 1.56
N THR A 34 -0.66 2.55 2.12
CA THR A 34 -1.98 3.03 1.74
C THR A 34 -1.97 4.55 1.56
N THR A 35 -2.68 5.02 0.56
CA THR A 35 -3.12 6.41 0.42
C THR A 35 -4.64 6.49 0.36
N ASN A 36 -5.16 7.66 0.66
CA ASN A 36 -6.56 8.04 0.56
C ASN A 36 -6.63 9.56 0.43
N ASP A 37 -7.73 10.08 -0.12
CA ASP A 37 -8.05 11.51 -0.16
C ASP A 37 -6.89 12.36 -0.74
N LEU A 38 -6.23 11.83 -1.78
CA LEU A 38 -5.11 12.54 -2.40
C LEU A 38 -5.58 13.86 -3.04
N HIS A 39 -6.86 13.97 -3.41
CA HIS A 39 -7.51 15.17 -3.92
C HIS A 39 -6.69 15.91 -4.99
N ALA A 40 -6.09 15.13 -5.89
CA ALA A 40 -5.22 15.59 -6.96
C ALA A 40 -4.02 16.46 -6.52
N HIS A 41 -3.50 16.23 -5.31
CA HIS A 41 -2.27 16.82 -4.81
C HIS A 41 -1.03 16.07 -5.34
N LEU A 42 -0.75 16.28 -6.63
CA LEU A 42 0.45 15.77 -7.30
C LEU A 42 1.71 16.57 -6.99
N VAL A 43 1.57 17.86 -6.73
CA VAL A 43 2.66 18.74 -6.32
C VAL A 43 2.55 19.06 -4.83
N PRO A 44 3.68 19.40 -4.16
CA PRO A 44 3.62 19.85 -2.78
C PRO A 44 2.66 21.03 -2.61
N PHE A 45 1.94 21.04 -1.50
CA PHE A 45 0.92 22.04 -1.20
C PHE A 45 1.02 22.49 0.26
N ASN A 46 0.41 23.63 0.55
CA ASN A 46 0.22 24.09 1.92
C ASN A 46 -1.10 23.50 2.40
N HIS A 47 -1.06 22.67 3.44
CA HIS A 47 -2.28 22.06 3.94
C HIS A 47 -3.18 23.16 4.52
N PRO A 48 -4.42 23.32 4.02
CA PRO A 48 -5.27 24.45 4.41
C PRO A 48 -5.82 24.35 5.84
N ASP A 49 -5.37 23.38 6.65
CA ASP A 49 -5.90 23.18 7.99
C ASP A 49 -5.08 23.90 9.04
N ASN A 50 -5.52 25.13 9.27
CA ASN A 50 -5.48 25.73 10.58
C ASN A 50 -6.71 25.30 11.40
N LEU A 51 -7.18 24.03 11.38
CA LEU A 51 -8.40 23.47 12.06
C LEU A 51 -8.84 24.25 13.32
N LYS A 52 -9.38 25.45 13.17
CA LYS A 52 -9.51 26.45 14.25
C LYS A 52 -8.32 26.49 15.24
N GLY A 53 -7.08 26.48 14.74
CA GLY A 53 -5.84 26.52 15.55
C GLY A 53 -5.37 25.17 16.12
N ARG A 54 -5.98 24.03 15.75
CA ARG A 54 -5.63 22.71 16.30
C ARG A 54 -4.47 22.00 15.61
N CYS A 55 -4.13 22.40 14.39
CA CYS A 55 -2.97 21.89 13.67
C CYS A 55 -2.06 23.04 13.27
N PRO A 56 -0.72 22.88 13.42
CA PRO A 56 0.22 23.82 12.86
C PRO A 56 0.05 23.88 11.35
N LEU A 57 0.23 25.07 10.77
CA LEU A 57 0.27 25.23 9.33
C LEU A 57 1.39 24.33 8.79
N LEU A 58 1.01 23.31 8.04
CA LEU A 58 1.94 22.44 7.35
C LEU A 58 2.16 23.00 5.95
N GLU A 59 3.25 23.73 5.80
CA GLU A 59 3.67 24.28 4.52
C GLU A 59 4.47 23.25 3.72
N ASN A 60 4.30 23.29 2.40
CA ASN A 60 5.10 22.50 1.47
C ASN A 60 5.12 21.01 1.83
N VAL A 61 3.95 20.38 2.00
CA VAL A 61 3.79 18.95 2.31
C VAL A 61 3.28 18.15 1.12
N GLY A 62 3.44 16.83 1.20
CA GLY A 62 2.91 15.90 0.20
C GLY A 62 3.60 15.98 -1.17
N GLY A 63 2.82 15.76 -2.23
CA GLY A 63 3.29 15.65 -3.61
C GLY A 63 3.72 14.24 -4.00
N ALA A 64 3.42 13.87 -5.24
CA ALA A 64 3.65 12.56 -5.81
C ALA A 64 5.13 12.15 -5.81
N ALA A 65 6.03 13.08 -6.16
CA ALA A 65 7.47 12.79 -6.19
C ALA A 65 8.00 12.36 -4.82
N ARG A 66 7.55 12.99 -3.73
CA ARG A 66 7.96 12.63 -2.37
C ARG A 66 7.33 11.31 -1.93
N ARG A 67 6.05 11.09 -2.25
CA ARG A 67 5.40 9.79 -2.02
C ARG A 67 6.15 8.67 -2.74
N ALA A 68 6.51 8.85 -4.01
CA ALA A 68 7.28 7.88 -4.79
C ALA A 68 8.64 7.57 -4.15
N THR A 69 9.37 8.58 -3.65
CA THR A 69 10.62 8.36 -2.92
C THR A 69 10.43 7.47 -1.69
N ILE A 70 9.38 7.73 -0.89
CA ILE A 70 9.08 6.94 0.31
C ILE A 70 8.68 5.51 -0.06
N VAL A 71 7.78 5.35 -1.03
CA VAL A 71 7.34 4.04 -1.54
C VAL A 71 8.53 3.22 -2.03
N ASN A 72 9.41 3.81 -2.85
CA ASN A 72 10.56 3.11 -3.40
C ASN A 72 11.57 2.73 -2.32
N ARG A 73 11.77 3.61 -1.33
CA ARG A 73 12.61 3.32 -0.17
C ARG A 73 12.05 2.13 0.62
N ILE A 74 10.77 2.13 0.95
CA ILE A 74 10.15 1.05 1.70
C ILE A 74 10.23 -0.26 0.92
N ARG A 75 9.93 -0.24 -0.38
CA ARG A 75 10.09 -1.41 -1.26
C ARG A 75 11.52 -1.97 -1.27
N ALA A 76 12.54 -1.10 -1.17
CA ALA A 76 13.94 -1.53 -1.12
C ALA A 76 14.38 -2.06 0.25
N GLU A 77 13.77 -1.57 1.33
CA GLU A 77 14.11 -1.93 2.72
C GLU A 77 13.27 -3.12 3.25
N SER A 78 12.09 -3.38 2.68
CA SER A 78 11.17 -4.44 3.11
C SER A 78 11.72 -5.84 2.83
N THR A 79 11.66 -6.72 3.83
CA THR A 79 12.02 -8.14 3.74
C THR A 79 10.83 -9.05 3.39
N CYS A 80 9.63 -8.48 3.31
CA CYS A 80 8.38 -9.16 2.99
C CYS A 80 7.66 -8.46 1.81
N PRO A 81 6.65 -9.08 1.19
CA PRO A 81 5.89 -8.46 0.11
C PRO A 81 5.31 -7.11 0.52
N VAL A 82 5.30 -6.17 -0.42
CA VAL A 82 4.76 -4.81 -0.22
C VAL A 82 3.55 -4.64 -1.13
N LEU A 83 2.41 -4.26 -0.57
CA LEU A 83 1.25 -3.79 -1.33
C LEU A 83 1.11 -2.28 -1.15
N LEU A 84 0.90 -1.58 -2.26
CA LEU A 84 0.60 -0.16 -2.32
C LEU A 84 -0.83 0.03 -2.83
N LEU A 85 -1.72 0.47 -1.95
CA LEU A 85 -3.14 0.60 -2.24
C LEU A 85 -3.62 2.06 -2.14
N ASP A 86 -4.61 2.42 -2.93
CA ASP A 86 -5.33 3.69 -2.78
C ASP A 86 -6.80 3.45 -2.41
N SER A 87 -7.31 4.23 -1.46
CA SER A 87 -8.67 4.07 -0.92
C SER A 87 -9.68 5.05 -1.50
N GLY A 88 -9.32 5.76 -2.57
CA GLY A 88 -10.22 6.65 -3.30
C GLY A 88 -10.09 8.12 -2.93
N ASP A 89 -10.90 8.94 -3.61
CA ASP A 89 -10.87 10.41 -3.57
C ASP A 89 -9.52 10.97 -4.04
N THR A 90 -9.02 10.37 -5.12
CA THR A 90 -7.67 10.63 -5.62
C THR A 90 -7.66 11.62 -6.79
N THR A 91 -8.60 11.49 -7.72
CA THR A 91 -8.51 12.18 -9.02
C THR A 91 -9.18 13.55 -9.03
N TYR A 92 -10.02 13.86 -8.05
CA TYR A 92 -10.79 15.10 -7.99
C TYR A 92 -10.25 16.06 -6.94
N GLY A 93 -10.04 17.32 -7.32
CA GLY A 93 -9.58 18.34 -6.39
C GLY A 93 -9.43 19.71 -7.03
N ASN A 94 -8.95 20.66 -6.23
CA ASN A 94 -8.82 22.06 -6.66
C ASN A 94 -7.53 22.38 -7.42
N SER A 95 -6.64 21.41 -7.58
CA SER A 95 -5.39 21.54 -8.31
C SER A 95 -5.62 22.00 -9.77
N PRO A 96 -4.80 22.93 -10.31
CA PRO A 96 -4.90 23.33 -11.72
C PRO A 96 -4.80 22.15 -12.69
N LEU A 97 -3.99 21.12 -12.36
CA LEU A 97 -3.87 19.91 -13.17
C LEU A 97 -5.19 19.12 -13.21
N ALA A 98 -5.81 18.91 -12.04
CA ALA A 98 -7.09 18.22 -11.94
C ALA A 98 -8.18 18.93 -12.75
N LYS A 99 -8.30 20.25 -12.60
CA LYS A 99 -9.27 21.05 -13.35
C LYS A 99 -9.04 21.05 -14.85
N ARG A 100 -7.79 20.90 -15.31
CA ARG A 100 -7.44 20.95 -16.72
C ARG A 100 -7.54 19.59 -17.42
N PHE A 101 -7.24 18.51 -16.70
CA PHE A 101 -7.06 17.17 -17.26
C PHE A 101 -8.00 16.12 -16.65
N HIS A 102 -8.89 16.53 -15.74
CA HIS A 102 -9.96 15.70 -15.16
C HIS A 102 -9.45 14.36 -14.60
N GLY A 103 -8.33 14.38 -13.87
CA GLY A 103 -7.78 13.21 -13.19
C GLY A 103 -6.80 12.34 -14.00
N GLU A 104 -6.64 12.56 -15.31
CA GLU A 104 -5.70 11.79 -16.14
C GLU A 104 -4.24 11.78 -15.59
N PRO A 105 -3.67 12.91 -15.13
CA PRO A 105 -2.30 12.92 -14.59
C PRO A 105 -2.18 12.14 -13.29
N ASP A 106 -3.25 12.09 -12.49
CA ASP A 106 -3.27 11.34 -11.23
C ASP A 106 -3.20 9.84 -11.51
N ILE A 107 -3.99 9.34 -12.44
CA ILE A 107 -3.93 7.93 -12.89
C ILE A 107 -2.54 7.60 -13.45
N ALA A 108 -1.97 8.47 -14.30
CA ALA A 108 -0.63 8.27 -14.84
C ALA A 108 0.44 8.16 -13.74
N VAL A 109 0.30 8.96 -12.66
CA VAL A 109 1.21 8.91 -11.50
C VAL A 109 1.02 7.63 -10.68
N LEU A 110 -0.22 7.20 -10.42
CA LEU A 110 -0.50 5.94 -9.73
C LEU A 110 0.12 4.76 -10.48
N ASN A 111 -0.06 4.71 -11.81
CA ASN A 111 0.55 3.71 -12.68
C ASN A 111 2.09 3.77 -12.64
N ALA A 112 2.68 4.96 -12.73
CA ALA A 112 4.14 5.13 -12.65
C ALA A 112 4.71 4.72 -11.28
N MET A 113 3.92 4.84 -10.22
CA MET A 113 4.27 4.38 -8.86
C MET A 113 3.99 2.89 -8.64
N ASN A 114 3.42 2.18 -9.62
CA ASN A 114 2.99 0.79 -9.52
C ASN A 114 2.07 0.55 -8.31
N TYR A 115 0.95 1.28 -8.20
CA TYR A 115 -0.10 0.92 -7.25
C TYR A 115 -0.66 -0.47 -7.61
N ASP A 116 -0.97 -1.27 -6.59
CA ASP A 116 -1.47 -2.64 -6.76
C ASP A 116 -3.00 -2.67 -6.89
N ALA A 117 -3.71 -1.75 -6.23
CA ALA A 117 -5.14 -1.54 -6.43
C ALA A 117 -5.58 -0.15 -5.97
N MET A 118 -6.70 0.31 -6.51
CA MET A 118 -7.41 1.51 -6.09
C MET A 118 -8.90 1.19 -5.90
N ALA A 119 -9.49 1.63 -4.80
CA ALA A 119 -10.93 1.71 -4.65
C ALA A 119 -11.43 3.09 -5.12
N PRO A 120 -12.59 3.18 -5.81
CA PRO A 120 -13.15 4.48 -6.15
C PRO A 120 -13.76 5.15 -4.92
N GLY A 121 -13.45 6.43 -4.71
CA GLY A 121 -14.09 7.27 -3.70
C GLY A 121 -15.31 8.01 -4.25
N ASN A 122 -16.05 8.70 -3.39
CA ASN A 122 -17.23 9.45 -3.83
C ASN A 122 -16.86 10.63 -4.73
N HIS A 123 -15.68 11.23 -4.54
CA HIS A 123 -15.25 12.36 -5.34
C HIS A 123 -14.76 11.96 -6.75
N ASP A 124 -14.36 10.71 -6.98
CA ASP A 124 -13.87 10.24 -8.28
C ASP A 124 -14.96 10.22 -9.39
N PHE A 125 -16.24 10.36 -9.00
CA PHE A 125 -17.39 10.42 -9.91
C PHE A 125 -17.87 11.84 -10.26
N GLN A 126 -17.14 12.89 -9.88
CA GLN A 126 -17.53 14.28 -10.18
C GLN A 126 -17.07 14.78 -11.56
N TRP A 127 -16.16 14.06 -12.22
CA TRP A 127 -15.80 14.38 -13.59
C TRP A 127 -16.94 14.02 -14.56
N PRO A 128 -16.98 14.61 -15.76
CA PRO A 128 -17.89 14.16 -16.80
C PRO A 128 -17.75 12.64 -17.02
N ALA A 129 -18.87 11.96 -17.30
CA ALA A 129 -18.91 10.50 -17.34
C ALA A 129 -17.86 9.85 -18.27
N ALA A 130 -17.53 10.50 -19.39
CA ALA A 130 -16.50 10.03 -20.31
C ALA A 130 -15.09 10.07 -19.69
N ASP A 131 -14.79 11.11 -18.90
CA ASP A 131 -13.52 11.27 -18.20
C ASP A 131 -13.40 10.29 -17.03
N THR A 132 -14.47 10.15 -16.22
CA THR A 132 -14.52 9.14 -15.15
C THR A 132 -14.31 7.73 -15.71
N LEU A 133 -14.98 7.39 -16.82
CA LEU A 133 -14.81 6.07 -17.44
C LEU A 133 -13.40 5.85 -17.99
N ARG A 134 -12.76 6.89 -18.56
CA ARG A 134 -11.36 6.81 -18.98
C ARG A 134 -10.47 6.52 -17.77
N ASN A 135 -10.59 7.30 -16.70
CA ASN A 135 -9.76 7.14 -15.51
C ASN A 135 -9.88 5.74 -14.89
N ILE A 136 -11.10 5.17 -14.85
CA ILE A 136 -11.33 3.79 -14.34
C ILE A 136 -10.74 2.72 -15.27
N LYS A 137 -10.71 2.96 -16.59
CA LYS A 137 -10.16 2.00 -17.55
C LYS A 137 -8.63 1.99 -17.57
N ASP A 138 -8.04 3.14 -17.30
CA ASP A 138 -6.61 3.36 -17.37
C ASP A 138 -5.91 3.16 -16.01
N SER A 139 -6.68 3.05 -14.92
CA SER A 139 -6.23 2.72 -13.55
C SER A 139 -5.91 1.25 -13.34
#